data_AF-A0A7L4NLA3-F1
#
_entry.id   AF-A0A7L4NLA3-F1
#
_cell.length_a   1.000
_cell.length_b   1.000
_cell.length_c   1.000
_cell.angle_alpha   90.00
_cell.angle_beta   90.00
_cell.angle_gamma   90.00
#
_symmetry.space_group_name_H-M   'P 1'
#
loop_
_entity.id
_entity.type
_entity.pdbx_description
1 polymer ?
#
loop_
_entity_poly.entity_id
_entity_poly.type
_entity_poly.pdbx_seq_one_letter_code
_entity_poly.pdbx_strand_id
1 'polypeptide(L)'
;SFDRALQSVKPQVNGADELSCTFVEMKGQLYLHAGTLLLKMAERSEAEWRAVCELAALCYLISFQVPKPKSKLIRGDQTGQDMLEILACDRKSQSGHMLLNLSHGKQDFFKDIVELFANKSGSSLLFDSLFESGASGERSFIGTDEIGNTSTQAPVQAELHKYDLGAVRMHNGSLQHLVWLGLQWNSLSVLPPMRKWLKQLFRLPQETPMLETDVPESICLLDLEVFLLGVVFTSSLQLQEKFNSHYGAHQPQFLPLPVCKQLCSENQKSWWDAVRTITQRKATPGTAARLRLNIQHGISTLRSLERHGLQPALIIHWAKSLQKTGISLNSFYEQKEYMERSAYYWKKVLPMLETIKKRRSIPEPTDPLFKHFHSVDIQVMQVGAYEEEAHIAFAMLDAVVGKTDDALLAFEAIENVVSYWNLAMIFQRKAENFGDAVLPEEQEERKTYLLKSKHYLMKILEENCSDISVTEKLPVSVETVGAMLDTVIQELGENDEDGSPSFRNGLSGAVDSAMKHSTPSPTKFSLSPTKSFQFSPKTPQWAEDYKSTLQMIY
;
A
#
# COMPACT_ATOMS: atom_id res chain seq x y z
N SER A 1 -4.41 32.41 24.17
CA SER A 1 -3.87 31.16 23.61
C SER A 1 -4.90 30.06 23.78
N PHE A 2 -4.82 28.99 22.98
CA PHE A 2 -5.71 27.83 23.06
C PHE A 2 -5.67 27.17 24.44
N ASP A 3 -4.46 26.94 24.96
CA ASP A 3 -4.18 26.46 26.32
C ASP A 3 -5.00 27.18 27.41
N ARG A 4 -4.91 28.51 27.50
CA ARG A 4 -5.68 29.30 28.49
C ARG A 4 -7.20 29.23 28.29
N ALA A 5 -7.66 29.08 27.04
CA ALA A 5 -9.08 28.90 26.76
C ALA A 5 -9.57 27.54 27.29
N LEU A 6 -8.82 26.47 27.02
CA LEU A 6 -9.13 25.13 27.55
C LEU A 6 -9.12 25.13 29.09
N GLN A 7 -8.14 25.78 29.72
CA GLN A 7 -8.10 25.94 31.18
C GLN A 7 -9.33 26.68 31.73
N SER A 8 -9.83 27.70 31.03
CA SER A 8 -11.04 28.44 31.46
C SER A 8 -12.34 27.63 31.36
N VAL A 9 -12.38 26.62 30.46
CA VAL A 9 -13.54 25.72 30.29
C VAL A 9 -13.47 24.52 31.24
N LYS A 10 -12.27 24.10 31.69
CA LYS A 10 -12.04 22.95 32.59
C LYS A 10 -13.02 22.84 33.79
N PRO A 11 -13.41 23.93 34.50
CA PRO A 11 -14.38 23.84 35.61
C PRO A 11 -15.85 23.64 35.20
N GLN A 12 -16.17 23.86 33.91
CA GLN A 12 -17.53 23.75 33.37
C GLN A 12 -17.84 22.32 32.86
N VAL A 13 -16.80 21.51 32.65
CA VAL A 13 -16.88 20.14 32.14
C VAL A 13 -17.46 19.20 33.20
N ASN A 14 -18.75 18.90 33.11
CA ASN A 14 -19.47 18.12 34.12
C ASN A 14 -20.30 16.99 33.48
N GLY A 15 -19.80 15.76 33.55
CA GLY A 15 -20.54 14.56 33.18
C GLY A 15 -20.18 13.98 31.81
N ALA A 16 -21.19 13.60 31.02
CA ALA A 16 -21.06 12.85 29.76
C ALA A 16 -21.83 13.51 28.60
N ASP A 17 -21.78 14.84 28.57
CA ASP A 17 -22.44 15.71 27.60
C ASP A 17 -21.55 16.03 26.39
N GLU A 18 -22.06 16.89 25.50
CA GLU A 18 -21.35 17.30 24.28
C GLU A 18 -20.18 18.25 24.57
N LEU A 19 -20.30 19.12 25.58
CA LEU A 19 -19.20 19.96 26.03
C LEU A 19 -18.03 19.10 26.52
N SER A 20 -18.30 18.07 27.33
CA SER A 20 -17.27 17.14 27.80
C SER A 20 -16.63 16.34 26.66
N CYS A 21 -17.41 15.90 25.67
CA CYS A 21 -16.86 15.23 24.48
C CYS A 21 -15.96 16.18 23.66
N THR A 22 -16.40 17.42 23.45
CA THR A 22 -15.65 18.45 22.73
C THR A 22 -14.38 18.86 23.50
N PHE A 23 -14.46 18.95 24.82
CA PHE A 23 -13.33 19.29 25.69
C PHE A 23 -12.23 18.22 25.65
N VAL A 24 -12.62 16.94 25.75
CA VAL A 24 -11.70 15.80 25.61
C VAL A 24 -11.03 15.80 24.24
N GLU A 25 -11.79 16.04 23.18
CA GLU A 25 -11.28 16.20 21.82
C GLU A 25 -10.27 17.37 21.72
N MET A 26 -10.60 18.55 22.27
CA MET A 26 -9.72 19.71 22.30
C MET A 26 -8.46 19.52 23.15
N LYS A 27 -8.50 18.76 24.26
CA LYS A 27 -7.29 18.32 24.98
C LYS A 27 -6.36 17.56 24.04
N GLY A 28 -6.88 16.62 23.27
CA GLY A 28 -6.09 15.86 22.29
C GLY A 28 -5.45 16.75 21.22
N GLN A 29 -6.20 17.72 20.69
CA GLN A 29 -5.69 18.68 19.70
C GLN A 29 -4.62 19.62 20.31
N LEU A 30 -4.78 20.05 21.56
CA LEU A 30 -3.78 20.88 22.25
C LEU A 30 -2.44 20.14 22.36
N TYR A 31 -2.45 18.87 22.76
CA TYR A 31 -1.23 18.05 22.82
C TYR A 31 -0.65 17.72 21.43
N LEU A 32 -1.48 17.53 20.39
CA LEU A 32 -1.01 17.39 19.01
C LEU A 32 -0.20 18.63 18.58
N HIS A 33 -0.74 19.82 18.86
CA HIS A 33 -0.09 21.08 18.53
C HIS A 33 1.12 21.40 19.42
N ALA A 34 1.12 20.99 20.69
CA ALA A 34 2.28 21.11 21.59
C ALA A 34 3.49 20.31 21.08
N GLY A 35 3.32 19.01 20.79
CA GLY A 35 4.39 18.19 20.21
C GLY A 35 4.87 18.70 18.84
N THR A 36 3.93 19.24 18.05
CA THR A 36 4.24 19.85 16.75
C THR A 36 5.01 21.17 16.88
N LEU A 37 4.73 21.97 17.91
CA LEU A 37 5.46 23.21 18.20
C LEU A 37 6.89 22.91 18.69
N LEU A 38 7.05 21.93 19.57
CA LEU A 38 8.36 21.44 20.03
C LEU A 38 9.28 21.03 18.87
N LEU A 39 8.80 20.20 17.94
CA LEU A 39 9.58 19.81 16.76
C LEU A 39 9.82 20.99 15.78
N LYS A 40 8.93 21.99 15.76
CA LYS A 40 9.10 23.22 14.97
C LYS A 40 10.15 24.16 15.55
N MET A 41 10.28 24.23 16.87
CA MET A 41 11.34 25.00 17.53
C MET A 41 12.71 24.44 17.16
N ALA A 42 12.88 23.11 17.20
CA ALA A 42 14.13 22.49 16.75
C ALA A 42 14.39 22.61 15.23
N GLU A 43 13.35 22.57 14.38
CA GLU A 43 13.49 22.87 12.93
C GLU A 43 14.07 24.27 12.66
N ARG A 44 13.85 25.19 13.59
CA ARG A 44 14.29 26.58 13.53
C ARG A 44 15.56 26.87 14.33
N SER A 45 16.16 25.86 14.94
CA SER A 45 17.27 26.01 15.91
C SER A 45 16.92 26.88 17.13
N GLU A 46 15.63 26.97 17.48
CA GLU A 46 15.14 27.60 18.72
C GLU A 46 15.28 26.65 19.93
N ALA A 47 15.50 25.35 19.70
CA ALA A 47 15.75 24.32 20.72
C ALA A 47 16.56 23.13 20.14
N GLU A 48 17.15 22.28 20.99
CA GLU A 48 17.85 21.06 20.55
C GLU A 48 16.88 19.90 20.27
N TRP A 49 17.06 19.22 19.13
CA TRP A 49 16.29 18.02 18.75
C TRP A 49 16.18 16.98 19.88
N ARG A 50 17.30 16.66 20.53
CA ARG A 50 17.35 15.66 21.60
C ARG A 50 16.41 16.00 22.76
N ALA A 51 16.39 17.26 23.19
CA ALA A 51 15.57 17.71 24.31
C ALA A 51 14.07 17.74 23.95
N VAL A 52 13.73 18.12 22.72
CA VAL A 52 12.32 18.30 22.33
C VAL A 52 11.64 17.04 21.78
N CYS A 53 12.39 16.09 21.21
CA CYS A 53 11.80 14.89 20.60
C CYS A 53 11.12 13.98 21.63
N GLU A 54 11.68 13.85 22.83
CA GLU A 54 11.12 13.03 23.91
C GLU A 54 9.83 13.67 24.48
N LEU A 55 9.85 14.99 24.71
CA LEU A 55 8.66 15.77 25.11
C LEU A 55 7.58 15.79 24.01
N ALA A 56 7.97 15.84 22.73
CA ALA A 56 7.05 15.73 21.61
C ALA A 56 6.43 14.33 21.51
N ALA A 57 7.20 13.27 21.76
CA ALA A 57 6.68 11.91 21.85
C ALA A 57 5.65 11.76 22.98
N LEU A 58 5.91 12.29 24.18
CA LEU A 58 4.92 12.35 25.27
C LEU A 58 3.64 13.07 24.83
N CYS A 59 3.77 14.24 24.20
CA CYS A 59 2.63 14.99 23.68
C CYS A 59 1.81 14.19 22.65
N TYR A 60 2.47 13.55 21.68
CA TYR A 60 1.77 12.72 20.71
C TYR A 60 1.15 11.47 21.35
N LEU A 61 1.76 10.90 22.39
CA LEU A 61 1.25 9.73 23.11
C LEU A 61 -0.05 10.07 23.86
N ILE A 62 -0.07 11.17 24.62
CA ILE A 62 -1.29 11.71 25.25
C ILE A 62 -2.34 12.01 24.17
N SER A 63 -1.95 12.70 23.09
CA SER A 63 -2.81 13.08 21.96
C SER A 63 -3.45 11.88 21.24
N PHE A 64 -2.69 10.79 21.07
CA PHE A 64 -3.17 9.53 20.47
C PHE A 64 -4.07 8.72 21.42
N GLN A 65 -3.86 8.82 22.73
CA GLN A 65 -4.69 8.11 23.71
C GLN A 65 -6.05 8.77 23.96
N VAL A 66 -6.23 10.04 23.61
CA VAL A 66 -7.55 10.68 23.63
C VAL A 66 -8.52 9.91 22.71
N PRO A 67 -9.60 9.33 23.27
CA PRO A 67 -10.51 8.46 22.52
C PRO A 67 -11.23 9.23 21.42
N LYS A 68 -11.52 8.55 20.30
CA LYS A 68 -12.39 9.12 19.27
C LYS A 68 -13.79 9.34 19.87
N PRO A 69 -14.45 10.50 19.65
CA PRO A 69 -15.85 10.68 20.02
C PRO A 69 -16.72 9.53 19.50
N LYS A 70 -17.62 9.02 20.37
CA LYS A 70 -18.59 7.99 19.98
C LYS A 70 -19.75 8.67 19.25
N SER A 71 -20.00 8.30 18.00
CA SER A 71 -21.14 8.77 17.23
C SER A 71 -22.45 8.27 17.87
N LYS A 72 -23.16 9.17 18.57
CA LYS A 72 -24.55 8.92 18.98
C LYS A 72 -25.42 9.23 17.77
N LEU A 73 -26.24 8.27 17.32
CA LEU A 73 -27.02 8.39 16.07
C LEU A 73 -28.29 9.24 16.29
N ILE A 74 -28.10 10.48 16.75
CA ILE A 74 -29.17 11.44 17.04
C ILE A 74 -29.58 12.11 15.73
N ARG A 75 -30.82 11.80 15.29
CA ARG A 75 -31.40 12.29 14.03
C ARG A 75 -31.74 13.78 14.14
N GLY A 76 -30.74 14.65 13.96
CA GLY A 76 -30.91 16.10 13.99
C GLY A 76 -29.64 16.86 13.56
N ASP A 77 -28.53 16.67 14.26
CA ASP A 77 -27.27 17.41 14.04
C ASP A 77 -26.13 16.49 13.59
N GLN A 78 -26.23 16.03 12.34
CA GLN A 78 -25.21 15.14 11.77
C GLN A 78 -23.88 15.89 11.49
N THR A 79 -23.92 17.20 11.31
CA THR A 79 -22.82 18.02 10.78
C THR A 79 -21.77 18.34 11.85
N GLY A 80 -22.19 18.74 13.06
CA GLY A 80 -21.27 19.00 14.16
C GLY A 80 -20.53 17.74 14.61
N GLN A 81 -21.26 16.64 14.74
CA GLN A 81 -20.70 15.38 15.24
C GLN A 81 -19.80 14.66 14.21
N ASP A 82 -20.06 14.78 12.90
CA ASP A 82 -19.14 14.34 11.84
C ASP A 82 -17.83 15.16 11.85
N MET A 83 -17.90 16.48 12.10
CA MET A 83 -16.70 17.32 12.22
C MET A 83 -15.80 16.90 13.39
N LEU A 84 -16.36 16.63 14.58
CA LEU A 84 -15.60 16.14 15.73
C LEU A 84 -15.01 14.74 15.48
N GLU A 85 -15.73 13.85 14.77
CA GLU A 85 -15.21 12.53 14.40
C GLU A 85 -14.05 12.63 13.38
N ILE A 86 -14.16 13.53 12.40
CA ILE A 86 -13.13 13.78 11.39
C ILE A 86 -11.88 14.44 12.00
N LEU A 87 -12.03 15.43 12.89
CA LEU A 87 -10.93 16.06 13.64
C LEU A 87 -10.18 15.03 14.51
N ALA A 88 -10.91 14.14 15.17
CA ALA A 88 -10.32 13.06 15.96
C ALA A 88 -9.54 12.07 15.08
N CYS A 89 -10.04 11.75 13.89
CA CYS A 89 -9.31 10.90 12.93
C CYS A 89 -8.05 11.59 12.40
N ASP A 90 -8.09 12.88 12.09
CA ASP A 90 -6.92 13.65 11.67
C ASP A 90 -5.85 13.68 12.77
N ARG A 91 -6.24 13.98 14.02
CA ARG A 91 -5.32 13.90 15.18
C ARG A 91 -4.68 12.53 15.29
N LYS A 92 -5.47 11.46 15.35
CA LYS A 92 -4.95 10.11 15.62
C LYS A 92 -4.13 9.55 14.47
N SER A 93 -4.38 9.99 13.23
CA SER A 93 -3.48 9.75 12.10
C SER A 93 -2.14 10.48 12.32
N GLN A 94 -2.16 11.79 12.54
CA GLN A 94 -0.94 12.59 12.68
C GLN A 94 -0.09 12.20 13.89
N SER A 95 -0.68 12.07 15.09
CA SER A 95 0.06 11.66 16.29
C SER A 95 0.51 10.21 16.22
N GLY A 96 -0.30 9.31 15.64
CA GLY A 96 0.04 7.90 15.46
C GLY A 96 1.26 7.70 14.55
N HIS A 97 1.29 8.33 13.37
CA HIS A 97 2.46 8.28 12.48
C HIS A 97 3.68 8.96 13.09
N MET A 98 3.52 10.11 13.77
CA MET A 98 4.65 10.78 14.43
C MET A 98 5.25 9.96 15.58
N LEU A 99 4.45 9.17 16.31
CA LEU A 99 4.95 8.25 17.34
C LEU A 99 5.80 7.10 16.76
N LEU A 100 5.41 6.53 15.61
CA LEU A 100 6.19 5.48 14.93
C LEU A 100 7.50 6.02 14.34
N ASN A 101 7.46 7.22 13.77
CA ASN A 101 8.62 7.96 13.25
C ASN A 101 9.61 8.33 14.37
N LEU A 102 9.13 8.86 15.51
CA LEU A 102 9.98 9.24 16.66
C LEU A 102 10.57 8.05 17.43
N SER A 103 9.93 6.87 17.42
CA SER A 103 10.45 5.71 18.16
C SER A 103 11.61 5.00 17.45
N HIS A 104 11.78 5.23 16.13
CA HIS A 104 12.75 4.52 15.28
C HIS A 104 12.72 2.99 15.44
N GLY A 105 11.55 2.42 15.78
CA GLY A 105 11.38 0.98 16.02
C GLY A 105 11.91 0.44 17.36
N LYS A 106 12.41 1.31 18.27
CA LYS A 106 12.88 0.89 19.60
C LYS A 106 11.71 0.44 20.47
N GLN A 107 11.73 -0.82 20.91
CA GLN A 107 10.64 -1.47 21.65
C GLN A 107 10.24 -0.73 22.94
N ASP A 108 11.19 -0.47 23.85
CA ASP A 108 10.90 0.20 25.13
C ASP A 108 10.64 1.72 25.02
N PHE A 109 10.69 2.34 23.83
CA PHE A 109 10.66 3.80 23.69
C PHE A 109 9.45 4.46 24.39
N PHE A 110 8.24 3.96 24.18
CA PHE A 110 7.04 4.53 24.82
C PHE A 110 7.00 4.29 26.34
N LYS A 111 7.70 3.27 26.84
CA LYS A 111 7.87 3.02 28.27
C LYS A 111 8.87 4.00 28.88
N ASP A 112 10.04 4.19 28.26
CA ASP A 112 11.04 5.18 28.69
C ASP A 112 10.41 6.58 28.80
N ILE A 113 9.64 7.00 27.78
CA ILE A 113 8.96 8.30 27.75
C ILE A 113 7.93 8.46 28.88
N VAL A 114 7.17 7.40 29.19
CA VAL A 114 6.18 7.43 30.28
C VAL A 114 6.88 7.45 31.64
N GLU A 115 7.86 6.59 31.88
CA GLU A 115 8.59 6.53 33.16
C GLU A 115 9.35 7.83 33.46
N LEU A 116 9.96 8.46 32.45
CA LEU A 116 10.70 9.72 32.60
C LEU A 116 9.79 10.96 32.70
N PHE A 117 8.74 11.07 31.87
CA PHE A 117 8.02 12.33 31.68
C PHE A 117 6.51 12.31 31.99
N ALA A 118 5.85 11.16 32.18
CA ALA A 118 4.44 11.12 32.60
C ALA A 118 4.26 11.37 34.11
N ASN A 119 4.82 12.47 34.61
CA ASN A 119 4.82 12.85 36.01
C ASN A 119 4.86 14.38 36.17
N LYS A 120 4.72 14.89 37.41
CA LYS A 120 4.68 16.35 37.68
C LYS A 120 5.95 17.10 37.25
N SER A 121 7.11 16.45 37.25
CA SER A 121 8.36 17.05 36.77
C SER A 121 8.34 17.20 35.25
N GLY A 122 7.88 16.17 34.53
CA GLY A 122 7.64 16.22 33.10
C GLY A 122 6.58 17.24 32.68
N SER A 123 5.49 17.40 33.46
CA SER A 123 4.51 18.47 33.27
C SER A 123 5.12 19.87 33.36
N SER A 124 5.99 20.12 34.36
CA SER A 124 6.71 21.40 34.47
C SER A 124 7.64 21.59 33.28
N LEU A 125 8.53 20.62 33.02
CA LEU A 125 9.49 20.70 31.92
C LEU A 125 8.81 20.93 30.56
N LEU A 126 7.66 20.30 30.32
CA LEU A 126 6.86 20.53 29.12
C LEU A 126 6.27 21.96 29.07
N PHE A 127 5.76 22.47 30.19
CA PHE A 127 5.28 23.86 30.29
C PHE A 127 6.43 24.86 30.07
N ASP A 128 7.55 24.67 30.77
CA ASP A 128 8.75 25.51 30.69
C ASP A 128 9.42 25.47 29.29
N SER A 129 9.20 24.39 28.53
CA SER A 129 9.64 24.26 27.12
C SER A 129 8.68 24.88 26.09
N LEU A 130 7.45 25.24 26.48
CA LEU A 130 6.39 25.74 25.59
C LEU A 130 6.04 27.21 25.80
N PHE A 131 6.41 27.80 26.95
CA PHE A 131 5.99 29.13 27.37
C PHE A 131 7.17 29.97 27.88
N GLU A 132 7.05 31.29 27.72
CA GLU A 132 8.07 32.25 28.14
C GLU A 132 8.30 32.23 29.66
N SER A 133 9.55 32.42 30.08
CA SER A 133 9.95 32.50 31.49
C SER A 133 9.13 33.54 32.26
N GLY A 134 8.46 33.12 33.34
CA GLY A 134 7.53 33.95 34.11
C GLY A 134 6.05 33.74 33.78
N ALA A 135 5.70 32.86 32.84
CA ALA A 135 4.32 32.43 32.63
C ALA A 135 3.74 31.70 33.87
N SER A 136 2.55 32.09 34.30
CA SER A 136 1.84 31.45 35.42
C SER A 136 1.24 30.10 35.00
N GLY A 137 1.83 29.00 35.50
CA GLY A 137 1.38 27.63 35.24
C GLY A 137 -0.06 27.35 35.70
N GLU A 138 -0.52 27.95 36.80
CA GLU A 138 -1.91 27.83 37.31
C GLU A 138 -2.97 28.22 36.26
N ARG A 139 -2.63 29.18 35.39
CA ARG A 139 -3.50 29.70 34.32
C ARG A 139 -3.36 28.91 33.01
N SER A 140 -2.53 27.87 32.99
CA SER A 140 -2.32 26.98 31.85
C SER A 140 -3.09 25.68 32.00
N PHE A 141 -3.54 25.13 30.88
CA PHE A 141 -4.08 23.78 30.88
C PHE A 141 -2.94 22.77 31.01
N ILE A 142 -1.91 22.87 30.16
CA ILE A 142 -0.74 21.98 30.20
C ILE A 142 -0.04 22.02 31.56
N GLY A 143 0.11 23.23 32.14
CA GLY A 143 0.70 23.42 33.47
C GLY A 143 -0.14 22.88 34.65
N THR A 144 -1.37 22.39 34.42
CA THR A 144 -2.26 21.85 35.48
C THR A 144 -2.97 20.54 35.09
N ASP A 145 -2.55 19.88 34.01
CA ASP A 145 -3.17 18.64 33.53
C ASP A 145 -2.48 17.39 34.08
N GLU A 146 -3.27 16.40 34.48
CA GLU A 146 -2.76 15.19 35.13
C GLU A 146 -2.41 14.12 34.10
N ILE A 147 -1.17 14.18 33.61
CA ILE A 147 -0.61 13.27 32.60
C ILE A 147 -0.17 11.91 33.16
N GLY A 148 -0.21 11.71 34.48
CA GLY A 148 0.31 10.50 35.15
C GLY A 148 -0.42 9.18 34.83
N ASN A 149 -1.56 9.25 34.15
CA ASN A 149 -2.33 8.08 33.69
C ASN A 149 -2.06 7.74 32.22
N THR A 150 -0.97 8.23 31.63
CA THR A 150 -0.59 7.95 30.23
C THR A 150 -0.11 6.51 30.09
N SER A 151 -0.72 5.76 29.18
CA SER A 151 -0.36 4.36 28.86
C SER A 151 0.92 4.29 28.02
N THR A 152 1.59 3.13 28.02
CA THR A 152 2.72 2.83 27.13
C THR A 152 2.30 2.26 25.78
N GLN A 153 0.99 2.18 25.50
CA GLN A 153 0.45 1.55 24.28
C GLN A 153 0.92 2.25 22.99
N ALA A 154 1.67 1.51 22.17
CA ALA A 154 2.10 1.91 20.83
C ALA A 154 0.93 2.03 19.83
N PRO A 155 1.05 2.86 18.78
CA PRO A 155 0.07 2.91 17.69
C PRO A 155 0.03 1.61 16.90
N VAL A 156 -1.15 0.98 16.82
CA VAL A 156 -1.33 -0.25 16.03
C VAL A 156 -1.55 0.11 14.56
N GLN A 157 -0.67 -0.39 13.68
CA GLN A 157 -0.68 -0.11 12.23
C GLN A 157 -2.06 -0.30 11.57
N ALA A 158 -2.76 -1.40 11.91
CA ALA A 158 -4.10 -1.71 11.39
C ALA A 158 -5.20 -0.74 11.85
N GLU A 159 -4.96 0.08 12.88
CA GLU A 159 -5.83 1.20 13.24
C GLU A 159 -5.50 2.49 12.47
N LEU A 160 -4.21 2.78 12.21
CA LEU A 160 -3.81 3.98 11.50
C LEU A 160 -4.48 4.10 10.12
N HIS A 161 -4.56 2.99 9.37
CA HIS A 161 -5.32 2.91 8.12
C HIS A 161 -6.78 3.40 8.21
N LYS A 162 -7.43 3.32 9.39
CA LYS A 162 -8.80 3.77 9.64
C LYS A 162 -8.84 5.27 9.94
N TYR A 163 -7.89 5.78 10.72
CA TYR A 163 -7.76 7.20 11.04
C TYR A 163 -7.34 8.02 9.81
N ASP A 164 -6.38 7.52 9.01
CA ASP A 164 -5.93 8.13 7.75
C ASP A 164 -7.08 8.39 6.77
N LEU A 165 -8.05 7.47 6.68
CA LEU A 165 -9.21 7.63 5.81
C LEU A 165 -10.08 8.84 6.22
N GLY A 166 -10.15 9.14 7.51
CA GLY A 166 -10.78 10.35 8.05
C GLY A 166 -9.92 11.60 7.85
N ALA A 167 -8.61 11.51 8.10
CA ALA A 167 -7.66 12.60 7.83
C ALA A 167 -7.70 13.07 6.36
N VAL A 168 -7.82 12.14 5.42
CA VAL A 168 -7.97 12.45 3.97
C VAL A 168 -9.26 13.21 3.65
N ARG A 169 -10.33 13.08 4.48
CA ARG A 169 -11.53 13.94 4.40
C ARG A 169 -11.23 15.33 4.97
N MET A 170 -10.61 15.41 6.15
CA MET A 170 -10.27 16.66 6.83
C MET A 170 -9.44 17.58 5.92
N HIS A 171 -8.35 17.04 5.37
CA HIS A 171 -7.47 17.75 4.43
C HIS A 171 -8.03 17.83 3.00
N ASN A 172 -9.28 17.39 2.77
CA ASN A 172 -10.00 17.47 1.50
C ASN A 172 -9.10 17.13 0.30
N GLY A 173 -8.44 15.97 0.33
CA GLY A 173 -7.57 15.50 -0.76
C GLY A 173 -6.39 16.42 -1.14
N SER A 174 -5.86 17.20 -0.19
CA SER A 174 -4.61 17.97 -0.37
C SER A 174 -3.45 17.05 -0.76
N LEU A 175 -2.72 17.42 -1.83
CA LEU A 175 -1.57 16.63 -2.31
C LEU A 175 -0.47 16.53 -1.25
N GLN A 176 -0.14 17.65 -0.58
CA GLN A 176 0.85 17.70 0.50
C GLN A 176 0.52 16.69 1.62
N HIS A 177 -0.76 16.53 1.97
CA HIS A 177 -1.19 15.55 2.98
C HIS A 177 -1.13 14.10 2.48
N LEU A 178 -1.58 13.84 1.25
CA LEU A 178 -1.52 12.49 0.65
C LEU A 178 -0.07 12.00 0.47
N VAL A 179 0.83 12.90 0.08
CA VAL A 179 2.28 12.63 -0.02
C VAL A 179 2.88 12.43 1.36
N TRP A 180 2.52 13.26 2.36
CA TRP A 180 2.97 13.08 3.74
C TRP A 180 2.58 11.70 4.28
N LEU A 181 1.31 11.30 4.18
CA LEU A 181 0.87 9.95 4.57
C LEU A 181 1.62 8.86 3.78
N GLY A 182 1.75 9.02 2.47
CA GLY A 182 2.48 8.08 1.62
C GLY A 182 3.93 7.86 2.05
N LEU A 183 4.61 8.93 2.51
CA LEU A 183 5.97 8.86 3.05
C LEU A 183 6.04 8.14 4.40
N GLN A 184 5.10 8.39 5.32
CA GLN A 184 5.02 7.66 6.59
C GLN A 184 4.88 6.15 6.34
N TRP A 185 3.94 5.75 5.47
CA TRP A 185 3.74 4.35 5.07
C TRP A 185 4.98 3.74 4.39
N ASN A 186 5.62 4.49 3.48
CA ASN A 186 6.85 4.06 2.82
C ASN A 186 8.01 3.81 3.81
N SER A 187 8.12 4.60 4.88
CA SER A 187 9.15 4.41 5.92
C SER A 187 8.93 3.16 6.79
N LEU A 188 7.70 2.65 6.85
CA LEU A 188 7.36 1.38 7.48
C LEU A 188 7.54 0.18 6.52
N SER A 189 8.08 0.39 5.31
CA SER A 189 8.17 -0.60 4.22
C SER A 189 6.81 -1.18 3.77
N VAL A 190 5.72 -0.48 4.11
CA VAL A 190 4.32 -0.89 3.83
C VAL A 190 3.77 -0.08 2.68
N LEU A 191 3.11 -0.74 1.73
CA LEU A 191 2.54 -0.07 0.57
C LEU A 191 1.38 0.84 1.03
N PRO A 192 1.39 2.16 0.74
CA PRO A 192 0.35 3.05 1.23
C PRO A 192 -1.02 2.69 0.63
N PRO A 193 -2.13 2.75 1.38
CA PRO A 193 -3.45 2.32 0.90
C PRO A 193 -4.12 3.35 -0.05
N MET A 194 -3.36 3.89 -1.01
CA MET A 194 -3.73 5.00 -1.91
C MET A 194 -5.07 4.77 -2.60
N ARG A 195 -5.30 3.55 -3.09
CA ARG A 195 -6.57 3.09 -3.66
C ARG A 195 -7.81 3.45 -2.83
N LYS A 196 -7.74 3.30 -1.50
CA LYS A 196 -8.86 3.60 -0.57
C LYS A 196 -9.06 5.11 -0.42
N TRP A 197 -7.98 5.89 -0.39
CA TRP A 197 -8.03 7.36 -0.38
C TRP A 197 -8.59 7.91 -1.71
N LEU A 198 -8.15 7.36 -2.85
CA LEU A 198 -8.57 7.78 -4.19
C LEU A 198 -10.05 7.47 -4.47
N LYS A 199 -10.52 6.24 -4.17
CA LYS A 199 -11.95 5.87 -4.28
C LYS A 199 -12.89 6.73 -3.40
N GLN A 200 -12.36 7.41 -2.38
CA GLN A 200 -13.10 8.36 -1.54
C GLN A 200 -13.12 9.79 -2.12
N LEU A 201 -12.03 10.24 -2.75
CA LEU A 201 -11.87 11.59 -3.26
C LEU A 201 -12.43 11.80 -4.68
N PHE A 202 -12.48 10.73 -5.48
CA PHE A 202 -12.80 10.78 -6.91
C PHE A 202 -13.92 9.80 -7.29
N ARG A 203 -14.68 10.16 -8.32
CA ARG A 203 -15.70 9.31 -8.96
C ARG A 203 -15.26 9.00 -10.40
N LEU A 204 -14.21 8.20 -10.52
CA LEU A 204 -13.57 7.79 -11.78
C LEU A 204 -13.65 6.25 -11.91
N PRO A 205 -13.54 5.71 -13.14
CA PRO A 205 -13.33 4.27 -13.33
C PRO A 205 -11.99 3.83 -12.74
N GLN A 206 -11.85 2.55 -12.38
CA GLN A 206 -10.61 2.02 -11.82
C GLN A 206 -9.49 2.02 -12.86
N GLU A 207 -9.77 1.52 -14.06
CA GLU A 207 -8.89 1.52 -15.23
C GLU A 207 -9.56 2.12 -16.48
N THR A 208 -8.79 2.31 -17.55
CA THR A 208 -9.20 2.80 -18.87
C THR A 208 -8.55 1.94 -19.98
N PRO A 209 -9.28 1.55 -21.04
CA PRO A 209 -8.68 0.81 -22.16
C PRO A 209 -7.82 1.69 -23.07
N MET A 210 -7.84 3.02 -22.88
CA MET A 210 -7.20 4.00 -23.78
C MET A 210 -5.78 4.37 -23.34
N LEU A 211 -4.99 3.40 -22.86
CA LEU A 211 -3.66 3.63 -22.26
C LEU A 211 -2.68 4.32 -23.22
N GLU A 212 -2.71 4.02 -24.51
CA GLU A 212 -1.85 4.67 -25.52
C GLU A 212 -2.40 6.03 -26.02
N THR A 213 -3.15 6.75 -25.18
CA THR A 213 -3.68 8.09 -25.46
C THR A 213 -3.55 9.02 -24.24
N ASP A 214 -3.53 10.33 -24.47
CA ASP A 214 -3.40 11.38 -23.45
C ASP A 214 -4.71 12.15 -23.16
N VAL A 215 -5.84 11.73 -23.76
CA VAL A 215 -7.13 12.43 -23.69
C VAL A 215 -7.58 12.66 -22.23
N PRO A 216 -7.77 13.92 -21.77
CA PRO A 216 -8.11 14.22 -20.36
C PRO A 216 -9.35 13.52 -19.83
N GLU A 217 -10.38 13.37 -20.66
CA GLU A 217 -11.61 12.64 -20.36
C GLU A 217 -11.41 11.13 -20.12
N SER A 218 -10.26 10.56 -20.49
CA SER A 218 -9.95 9.13 -20.32
C SER A 218 -9.28 8.78 -18.98
N ILE A 219 -9.14 9.74 -18.06
CA ILE A 219 -8.42 9.57 -16.79
C ILE A 219 -9.11 8.58 -15.84
N CYS A 220 -8.34 7.66 -15.26
CA CYS A 220 -8.83 6.64 -14.32
C CYS A 220 -8.17 6.75 -12.93
N LEU A 221 -8.62 5.96 -11.96
CA LEU A 221 -8.03 5.92 -10.62
C LEU A 221 -6.57 5.43 -10.64
N LEU A 222 -6.22 4.49 -11.53
CA LEU A 222 -4.84 4.00 -11.66
C LEU A 222 -3.86 5.09 -12.11
N ASP A 223 -4.27 6.04 -12.98
CA ASP A 223 -3.45 7.20 -13.33
C ASP A 223 -3.16 8.09 -12.10
N LEU A 224 -4.12 8.21 -11.18
CA LEU A 224 -3.94 8.96 -9.93
C LEU A 224 -3.09 8.19 -8.91
N GLU A 225 -3.16 6.86 -8.93
CA GLU A 225 -2.37 6.01 -8.04
C GLU A 225 -0.89 5.99 -8.44
N VAL A 226 -0.56 5.85 -9.74
CA VAL A 226 0.83 6.01 -10.19
C VAL A 226 1.34 7.43 -10.02
N PHE A 227 0.49 8.46 -10.16
CA PHE A 227 0.89 9.82 -9.83
C PHE A 227 1.30 9.95 -8.37
N LEU A 228 0.46 9.52 -7.42
CA LEU A 228 0.78 9.59 -5.99
C LEU A 228 1.99 8.73 -5.61
N LEU A 229 2.12 7.52 -6.16
CA LEU A 229 3.31 6.67 -5.99
C LEU A 229 4.58 7.39 -6.50
N GLY A 230 4.51 8.02 -7.67
CA GLY A 230 5.66 8.73 -8.25
C GLY A 230 6.06 9.99 -7.49
N VAL A 231 5.09 10.73 -6.93
CA VAL A 231 5.40 11.84 -6.03
C VAL A 231 6.04 11.31 -4.76
N VAL A 232 5.44 10.32 -4.07
CA VAL A 232 6.00 9.73 -2.84
C VAL A 232 7.41 9.17 -3.05
N PHE A 233 7.66 8.47 -4.16
CA PHE A 233 8.98 7.97 -4.55
C PHE A 233 10.01 9.11 -4.68
N THR A 234 9.71 10.12 -5.49
CA THR A 234 10.62 11.27 -5.70
C THR A 234 10.81 12.13 -4.46
N SER A 235 9.77 12.33 -3.63
CA SER A 235 9.86 13.00 -2.33
C SER A 235 10.71 12.20 -1.34
N SER A 236 10.62 10.87 -1.34
CA SER A 236 11.41 9.99 -0.46
C SER A 236 12.90 10.08 -0.78
N LEU A 237 13.27 9.98 -2.05
CA LEU A 237 14.66 10.16 -2.51
C LEU A 237 15.20 11.56 -2.16
N GLN A 238 14.40 12.60 -2.40
CA GLN A 238 14.80 13.98 -2.06
C GLN A 238 14.96 14.22 -0.55
N LEU A 239 14.28 13.45 0.31
CA LEU A 239 14.45 13.48 1.76
C LEU A 239 15.68 12.68 2.19
N GLN A 240 15.92 11.51 1.61
CA GLN A 240 17.10 10.68 1.88
C GLN A 240 18.41 11.41 1.50
N GLU A 241 18.47 12.06 0.34
CA GLU A 241 19.65 12.83 -0.08
C GLU A 241 19.95 14.02 0.86
N LYS A 242 18.91 14.65 1.44
CA LYS A 242 19.06 15.71 2.46
C LYS A 242 19.47 15.16 3.82
N PHE A 243 18.88 14.03 4.23
CA PHE A 243 19.18 13.40 5.52
C PHE A 243 20.64 12.95 5.59
N ASN A 244 21.09 12.24 4.54
CA ASN A 244 22.46 11.72 4.41
C ASN A 244 23.55 12.81 4.31
N SER A 245 23.19 14.07 4.05
CA SER A 245 24.14 15.18 3.89
C SER A 245 24.18 16.15 5.07
N HIS A 246 23.08 16.31 5.83
CA HIS A 246 22.93 17.45 6.75
C HIS A 246 22.24 17.19 8.10
N TYR A 247 21.78 15.96 8.40
CA TYR A 247 20.90 15.72 9.57
C TYR A 247 21.64 15.08 10.75
N GLY A 248 21.29 15.51 11.97
CA GLY A 248 21.85 14.98 13.22
C GLY A 248 21.06 13.77 13.75
N ALA A 249 21.74 12.87 14.48
CA ALA A 249 21.22 11.57 14.94
C ALA A 249 20.02 11.61 15.93
N HIS A 250 19.47 12.79 16.23
CA HIS A 250 18.28 12.98 17.06
C HIS A 250 17.11 13.65 16.31
N GLN A 251 17.28 13.98 15.03
CA GLN A 251 16.23 14.60 14.22
C GLN A 251 15.34 13.52 13.57
N PRO A 252 14.00 13.59 13.69
CA PRO A 252 13.12 12.60 13.07
C PRO A 252 13.21 12.64 11.54
N GLN A 253 13.04 11.48 10.90
CA GLN A 253 13.17 11.33 9.46
C GLN A 253 12.13 12.16 8.70
N PHE A 254 10.93 12.28 9.26
CA PHE A 254 9.85 13.13 8.76
C PHE A 254 9.44 14.14 9.83
N LEU A 255 9.03 15.33 9.38
CA LEU A 255 8.44 16.34 10.27
C LEU A 255 6.90 16.19 10.27
N PRO A 256 6.19 16.76 11.26
CA PRO A 256 4.74 16.84 11.23
C PRO A 256 4.26 17.66 10.02
N LEU A 257 3.08 17.35 9.48
CA LEU A 257 2.51 18.02 8.31
C LEU A 257 2.57 19.58 8.36
N PRO A 258 2.27 20.27 9.49
CA PRO A 258 2.34 21.74 9.58
C PRO A 258 3.75 22.34 9.67
N VAL A 259 4.79 21.49 9.74
CA VAL A 259 6.22 21.86 9.86
C VAL A 259 6.99 21.40 8.62
N CYS A 260 6.52 20.34 7.94
CA CYS A 260 7.04 19.92 6.65
C CYS A 260 7.11 21.08 5.65
N LYS A 261 8.31 21.28 5.10
CA LYS A 261 8.51 22.02 3.85
C LYS A 261 7.73 21.32 2.72
N GLN A 262 7.50 22.05 1.63
CA GLN A 262 6.72 21.56 0.50
C GLN A 262 7.31 20.24 -0.05
N LEU A 263 6.49 19.18 -0.08
CA LEU A 263 6.89 17.81 -0.42
C LEU A 263 6.76 17.50 -1.92
N CYS A 264 5.88 18.23 -2.62
CA CYS A 264 5.58 18.07 -4.04
C CYS A 264 5.84 19.37 -4.82
N SER A 265 6.29 19.29 -6.07
CA SER A 265 6.55 20.48 -6.90
C SER A 265 5.28 21.27 -7.21
N GLU A 266 5.41 22.56 -7.56
CA GLU A 266 4.25 23.35 -8.04
C GLU A 266 3.65 22.76 -9.33
N ASN A 267 4.45 22.11 -10.18
CA ASN A 267 3.94 21.40 -11.37
C ASN A 267 3.07 20.19 -10.97
N GLN A 268 3.52 19.36 -10.02
CA GLN A 268 2.74 18.24 -9.48
C GLN A 268 1.43 18.72 -8.82
N LYS A 269 1.51 19.76 -7.98
CA LYS A 269 0.37 20.38 -7.32
C LYS A 269 -0.63 20.99 -8.32
N SER A 270 -0.14 21.73 -9.31
CA SER A 270 -0.92 22.31 -10.40
C SER A 270 -1.68 21.25 -11.20
N TRP A 271 -1.03 20.12 -11.53
CA TRP A 271 -1.68 19.00 -12.21
C TRP A 271 -2.78 18.37 -11.34
N TRP A 272 -2.47 18.07 -10.07
CA TRP A 272 -3.43 17.48 -9.12
C TRP A 272 -4.66 18.36 -8.92
N ASP A 273 -4.47 19.66 -8.71
CA ASP A 273 -5.56 20.61 -8.53
C ASP A 273 -6.35 20.82 -9.84
N ALA A 274 -5.72 20.70 -11.02
CA ALA A 274 -6.43 20.69 -12.31
C ALA A 274 -7.34 19.45 -12.47
N VAL A 275 -6.82 18.25 -12.21
CA VAL A 275 -7.59 17.00 -12.20
C VAL A 275 -8.79 17.12 -11.26
N ARG A 276 -8.56 17.57 -10.02
CA ARG A 276 -9.62 17.77 -9.02
C ARG A 276 -10.66 18.79 -9.46
N THR A 277 -10.22 19.91 -10.04
CA THR A 277 -11.12 20.99 -10.49
C THR A 277 -12.03 20.53 -11.63
N ILE A 278 -11.53 19.74 -12.58
CA ILE A 278 -12.32 19.17 -13.67
C ILE A 278 -13.26 18.06 -13.15
N THR A 279 -12.72 17.07 -12.43
CA THR A 279 -13.51 15.91 -11.95
C THR A 279 -14.61 16.29 -10.95
N GLN A 280 -14.38 17.29 -10.09
CA GLN A 280 -15.39 17.82 -9.18
C GLN A 280 -16.31 18.87 -9.81
N ARG A 281 -16.19 19.15 -11.12
CA ARG A 281 -16.96 20.16 -11.88
C ARG A 281 -16.88 21.58 -11.28
N LYS A 282 -15.72 21.93 -10.72
CA LYS A 282 -15.44 23.24 -10.08
C LYS A 282 -14.68 24.22 -10.98
N ALA A 283 -14.47 23.88 -12.25
CA ALA A 283 -13.77 24.73 -13.20
C ALA A 283 -14.53 26.05 -13.43
N THR A 284 -13.85 27.17 -13.21
CA THR A 284 -14.35 28.51 -13.55
C THR A 284 -14.55 28.67 -15.06
N PRO A 285 -15.55 29.43 -15.53
CA PRO A 285 -15.72 29.75 -16.94
C PRO A 285 -14.42 30.26 -17.58
N GLY A 286 -14.12 29.77 -18.78
CA GLY A 286 -12.89 30.12 -19.53
C GLY A 286 -11.62 29.35 -19.14
N THR A 287 -11.47 28.80 -17.92
CA THR A 287 -10.22 28.10 -17.54
C THR A 287 -10.15 26.64 -17.97
N ALA A 288 -11.29 26.02 -18.27
CA ALA A 288 -11.39 24.56 -18.48
C ALA A 288 -10.52 24.02 -19.63
N ALA A 289 -10.21 24.82 -20.67
CA ALA A 289 -9.29 24.41 -21.74
C ALA A 289 -7.84 24.32 -21.24
N ARG A 290 -7.37 25.31 -20.47
CA ARG A 290 -6.04 25.30 -19.85
C ARG A 290 -5.87 24.15 -18.85
N LEU A 291 -6.92 23.86 -18.07
CA LEU A 291 -6.92 22.73 -17.14
C LEU A 291 -6.81 21.40 -17.88
N ARG A 292 -7.53 21.21 -19.00
CA ARG A 292 -7.40 20.03 -19.86
C ARG A 292 -6.00 19.84 -20.43
N LEU A 293 -5.37 20.90 -20.95
CA LEU A 293 -4.01 20.83 -21.49
C LEU A 293 -2.98 20.42 -20.43
N ASN A 294 -3.13 20.93 -19.19
CA ASN A 294 -2.30 20.49 -18.06
C ASN A 294 -2.52 18.99 -17.75
N ILE A 295 -3.78 18.56 -17.66
CA ILE A 295 -4.14 17.16 -17.42
C ILE A 295 -3.54 16.27 -18.50
N GLN A 296 -3.72 16.62 -19.78
CA GLN A 296 -3.20 15.90 -20.96
C GLN A 296 -1.69 15.67 -20.88
N HIS A 297 -0.92 16.73 -20.61
CA HIS A 297 0.54 16.63 -20.51
C HIS A 297 0.98 15.67 -19.40
N GLY A 298 0.34 15.73 -18.23
CA GLY A 298 0.62 14.79 -17.15
C GLY A 298 0.14 13.35 -17.44
N ILE A 299 -0.98 13.14 -18.13
CA ILE A 299 -1.39 11.79 -18.57
C ILE A 299 -0.36 11.20 -19.55
N SER A 300 0.11 11.99 -20.52
CA SER A 300 1.16 11.57 -21.46
C SER A 300 2.44 11.10 -20.74
N THR A 301 2.81 11.80 -19.67
CA THR A 301 3.89 11.39 -18.77
C THR A 301 3.56 10.10 -18.02
N LEU A 302 2.42 10.06 -17.30
CA LEU A 302 2.01 8.94 -16.42
C LEU A 302 1.77 7.63 -17.17
N ARG A 303 1.37 7.69 -18.45
CA ARG A 303 1.19 6.52 -19.32
C ARG A 303 2.44 6.19 -20.15
N SER A 304 3.56 6.88 -19.92
CA SER A 304 4.82 6.64 -20.66
C SER A 304 4.60 6.67 -22.19
N LEU A 305 3.93 7.72 -22.68
CA LEU A 305 3.76 7.97 -24.12
C LEU A 305 5.04 8.59 -24.71
N GLU A 306 5.02 8.95 -26.00
CA GLU A 306 6.20 9.52 -26.64
C GLU A 306 6.77 10.72 -25.88
N ARG A 307 8.09 10.67 -25.60
CA ARG A 307 8.86 11.72 -24.89
C ARG A 307 8.42 11.98 -23.43
N HIS A 308 7.80 10.99 -22.77
CA HIS A 308 7.40 11.03 -21.35
C HIS A 308 8.50 11.45 -20.35
N GLY A 309 9.78 11.27 -20.65
CA GLY A 309 10.89 11.84 -19.86
C GLY A 309 11.10 11.27 -18.46
N LEU A 310 10.56 10.08 -18.17
CA LEU A 310 10.70 9.41 -16.86
C LEU A 310 12.06 8.72 -16.69
N GLN A 311 12.53 8.61 -15.45
CA GLN A 311 13.65 7.74 -15.09
C GLN A 311 13.16 6.27 -15.04
N PRO A 312 13.91 5.28 -15.56
CA PRO A 312 13.49 3.86 -15.56
C PRO A 312 13.11 3.30 -14.18
N ALA A 313 13.85 3.69 -13.13
CA ALA A 313 13.60 3.24 -11.77
C ALA A 313 12.20 3.60 -11.26
N LEU A 314 11.64 4.73 -11.70
CA LEU A 314 10.28 5.14 -11.37
C LEU A 314 9.22 4.28 -12.08
N ILE A 315 9.46 3.91 -13.34
CA ILE A 315 8.56 3.01 -14.09
C ILE A 315 8.55 1.62 -13.45
N ILE A 316 9.72 1.11 -13.04
CA ILE A 316 9.84 -0.15 -12.29
C ILE A 316 9.15 -0.05 -10.92
N HIS A 317 9.31 1.07 -10.21
CA HIS A 317 8.62 1.29 -8.93
C HIS A 317 7.10 1.24 -9.09
N TRP A 318 6.53 1.84 -10.15
CA TRP A 318 5.11 1.71 -10.48
C TRP A 318 4.73 0.27 -10.80
N ALA A 319 5.49 -0.42 -11.67
CA ALA A 319 5.20 -1.80 -12.06
C ALA A 319 5.15 -2.74 -10.85
N LYS A 320 6.17 -2.68 -9.96
CA LYS A 320 6.23 -3.45 -8.70
C LYS A 320 5.13 -3.08 -7.72
N SER A 321 4.86 -1.78 -7.53
CA SER A 321 3.84 -1.32 -6.58
C SER A 321 2.44 -1.77 -7.00
N LEU A 322 2.11 -1.66 -8.29
CA LEU A 322 0.83 -2.11 -8.81
C LEU A 322 0.68 -3.63 -8.79
N GLN A 323 1.76 -4.38 -9.07
CA GLN A 323 1.78 -5.84 -8.92
C GLN A 323 1.51 -6.26 -7.46
N LYS A 324 2.20 -5.62 -6.50
CA LYS A 324 2.01 -5.86 -5.06
C LYS A 324 0.59 -5.51 -4.60
N THR A 325 -0.01 -4.42 -5.09
CA THR A 325 -1.44 -4.14 -4.87
C THR A 325 -2.31 -5.24 -5.49
N GLY A 326 -2.13 -5.56 -6.78
CA GLY A 326 -2.95 -6.52 -7.52
C GLY A 326 -3.00 -7.92 -6.91
N ILE A 327 -1.87 -8.44 -6.44
CA ILE A 327 -1.79 -9.71 -5.71
C ILE A 327 -2.63 -9.66 -4.43
N SER A 328 -2.67 -8.53 -3.72
CA SER A 328 -3.43 -8.37 -2.46
C SER A 328 -4.95 -8.17 -2.63
N LEU A 329 -5.49 -8.20 -3.87
CA LEU A 329 -6.90 -7.94 -4.13
C LEU A 329 -7.73 -9.22 -4.30
N ASN A 330 -8.70 -9.41 -3.41
CA ASN A 330 -9.67 -10.53 -3.42
C ASN A 330 -10.72 -10.48 -4.56
N SER A 331 -10.58 -9.58 -5.55
CA SER A 331 -11.52 -9.43 -6.65
C SER A 331 -10.81 -9.54 -7.98
N PHE A 332 -11.13 -10.57 -8.74
CA PHE A 332 -10.55 -10.86 -10.05
C PHE A 332 -10.45 -9.65 -10.99
N TYR A 333 -11.56 -8.94 -11.22
CA TYR A 333 -11.55 -7.79 -12.13
C TYR A 333 -10.58 -6.70 -11.66
N GLU A 334 -10.56 -6.42 -10.35
CA GLU A 334 -9.66 -5.42 -9.78
C GLU A 334 -8.20 -5.89 -9.78
N GLN A 335 -7.93 -7.16 -9.48
CA GLN A 335 -6.60 -7.76 -9.61
C GLN A 335 -6.09 -7.67 -11.06
N LYS A 336 -6.93 -8.08 -12.01
CA LYS A 336 -6.62 -8.07 -13.44
C LYS A 336 -6.22 -6.66 -13.91
N GLU A 337 -7.01 -5.64 -13.57
CA GLU A 337 -6.70 -4.25 -13.93
C GLU A 337 -5.30 -3.80 -13.43
N TYR A 338 -4.94 -4.14 -12.18
CA TYR A 338 -3.61 -3.81 -11.63
C TYR A 338 -2.48 -4.62 -12.27
N MET A 339 -2.71 -5.88 -12.62
CA MET A 339 -1.73 -6.74 -13.29
C MET A 339 -1.50 -6.34 -14.76
N GLU A 340 -2.57 -6.00 -15.49
CA GLU A 340 -2.48 -5.44 -16.85
C GLU A 340 -1.72 -4.11 -16.87
N ARG A 341 -1.98 -3.22 -15.89
CA ARG A 341 -1.22 -1.96 -15.75
C ARG A 341 0.22 -2.17 -15.30
N SER A 342 0.51 -3.17 -14.46
CA SER A 342 1.89 -3.53 -14.09
C SER A 342 2.68 -4.01 -15.31
N ALA A 343 2.12 -4.97 -16.07
CA ALA A 343 2.70 -5.46 -17.32
C ALA A 343 2.88 -4.35 -18.36
N TYR A 344 1.97 -3.39 -18.43
CA TYR A 344 2.11 -2.20 -19.28
C TYR A 344 3.39 -1.41 -18.96
N TYR A 345 3.67 -1.12 -17.68
CA TYR A 345 4.90 -0.42 -17.29
C TYR A 345 6.17 -1.25 -17.50
N TRP A 346 6.14 -2.57 -17.24
CA TRP A 346 7.25 -3.47 -17.59
C TRP A 346 7.55 -3.43 -19.10
N LYS A 347 6.52 -3.49 -19.95
CA LYS A 347 6.66 -3.37 -21.41
C LYS A 347 7.23 -2.01 -21.84
N LYS A 348 6.91 -0.92 -21.12
CA LYS A 348 7.46 0.42 -21.38
C LYS A 348 8.92 0.58 -20.96
N VAL A 349 9.38 -0.11 -19.91
CA VAL A 349 10.77 0.03 -19.42
C VAL A 349 11.78 -0.89 -20.12
N LEU A 350 11.37 -2.03 -20.67
CA LEU A 350 12.27 -2.96 -21.39
C LEU A 350 13.13 -2.28 -22.48
N PRO A 351 12.61 -1.39 -23.36
CA PRO A 351 13.44 -0.64 -24.30
C PRO A 351 14.46 0.31 -23.66
N MET A 352 14.20 0.79 -22.44
CA MET A 352 15.11 1.64 -21.66
C MET A 352 16.21 0.79 -21.01
N LEU A 353 15.87 -0.38 -20.48
CA LEU A 353 16.82 -1.39 -20.01
C LEU A 353 17.78 -1.80 -21.14
N GLU A 354 17.26 -2.13 -22.31
CA GLU A 354 18.05 -2.40 -23.53
C GLU A 354 18.90 -1.20 -24.02
N THR A 355 18.60 0.02 -23.58
CA THR A 355 19.42 1.22 -23.84
C THR A 355 20.58 1.33 -22.85
N ILE A 356 20.33 1.07 -21.56
CA ILE A 356 21.33 1.00 -20.48
C ILE A 356 22.30 -0.17 -20.70
N LYS A 357 21.79 -1.33 -21.13
CA LYS A 357 22.55 -2.52 -21.55
C LYS A 357 23.62 -2.19 -22.61
N LYS A 358 23.27 -1.28 -23.54
CA LYS A 358 24.15 -0.74 -24.59
C LYS A 358 25.01 0.44 -24.12
N ARG A 359 25.10 0.68 -22.80
CA ARG A 359 25.87 1.74 -22.12
C ARG A 359 25.54 3.16 -22.61
N ARG A 360 24.27 3.40 -22.94
CA ARG A 360 23.74 4.72 -23.32
C ARG A 360 22.99 5.33 -22.14
N SER A 361 23.11 6.64 -21.95
CA SER A 361 22.35 7.39 -20.95
C SER A 361 20.87 7.50 -21.34
N ILE A 362 20.01 7.61 -20.32
CA ILE A 362 18.62 8.04 -20.49
C ILE A 362 18.61 9.59 -20.49
N PRO A 363 17.85 10.25 -21.39
CA PRO A 363 17.74 11.71 -21.36
C PRO A 363 16.92 12.22 -20.16
N GLU A 364 17.51 13.12 -19.36
CA GLU A 364 16.79 13.89 -18.32
C GLU A 364 16.12 15.14 -18.94
N PRO A 365 14.82 15.39 -18.71
CA PRO A 365 14.15 16.62 -19.14
C PRO A 365 14.52 17.83 -18.26
N THR A 366 14.45 19.04 -18.81
CA THR A 366 14.78 20.29 -18.09
C THR A 366 13.77 20.67 -17.00
N ASP A 367 12.48 20.37 -17.18
CA ASP A 367 11.42 20.54 -16.18
C ASP A 367 10.52 19.29 -16.15
N PRO A 368 10.92 18.22 -15.46
CA PRO A 368 10.17 16.96 -15.44
C PRO A 368 9.11 16.96 -14.33
N LEU A 369 7.94 16.36 -14.61
CA LEU A 369 6.89 16.14 -13.60
C LEU A 369 7.39 15.29 -12.41
N PHE A 370 8.39 14.42 -12.66
CA PHE A 370 9.10 13.63 -11.67
C PHE A 370 10.60 13.79 -11.89
N LYS A 371 11.29 14.44 -10.94
CA LYS A 371 12.74 14.68 -11.01
C LYS A 371 13.52 13.36 -11.01
N HIS A 372 14.62 13.28 -11.77
CA HIS A 372 15.52 12.13 -11.74
C HIS A 372 16.47 12.22 -10.54
N PHE A 373 16.95 11.06 -10.10
CA PHE A 373 17.84 10.89 -8.95
C PHE A 373 18.92 9.87 -9.26
N HIS A 374 20.18 10.33 -9.39
CA HIS A 374 21.32 9.48 -9.73
C HIS A 374 21.58 8.37 -8.69
N SER A 375 21.07 8.55 -7.47
CA SER A 375 21.06 7.56 -6.39
C SER A 375 20.24 6.29 -6.69
N VAL A 376 19.40 6.30 -7.74
CA VAL A 376 18.63 5.13 -8.23
C VAL A 376 18.83 4.86 -9.73
N ASP A 377 19.92 5.32 -10.33
CA ASP A 377 20.24 4.98 -11.72
C ASP A 377 20.54 3.48 -11.88
N ILE A 378 19.78 2.82 -12.76
CA ILE A 378 19.92 1.39 -13.04
C ILE A 378 21.26 1.12 -13.70
N GLN A 379 22.06 0.27 -13.07
CA GLN A 379 23.37 -0.13 -13.56
C GLN A 379 23.26 -1.32 -14.51
N VAL A 380 24.07 -1.34 -15.58
CA VAL A 380 24.92 -2.49 -15.95
C VAL A 380 24.40 -3.88 -15.50
N MET A 381 24.93 -4.32 -14.36
CA MET A 381 24.67 -5.62 -13.73
C MET A 381 23.22 -5.87 -13.25
N GLN A 382 22.42 -4.83 -13.02
CA GLN A 382 21.03 -4.96 -12.55
C GLN A 382 20.03 -5.20 -13.70
N VAL A 383 20.42 -4.89 -14.94
CA VAL A 383 19.53 -4.99 -16.12
C VAL A 383 18.91 -6.39 -16.27
N GLY A 384 19.71 -7.45 -16.10
CA GLY A 384 19.22 -8.83 -16.24
C GLY A 384 18.13 -9.19 -15.22
N ALA A 385 18.28 -8.76 -13.96
CA ALA A 385 17.28 -9.00 -12.93
C ALA A 385 15.96 -8.25 -13.20
N TYR A 386 16.02 -7.02 -13.73
CA TYR A 386 14.81 -6.29 -14.12
C TYR A 386 14.18 -6.81 -15.43
N GLU A 387 14.97 -7.42 -16.32
CA GLU A 387 14.44 -8.17 -17.46
C GLU A 387 13.73 -9.45 -16.99
N GLU A 388 14.32 -10.20 -16.06
CA GLU A 388 13.72 -11.40 -15.43
C GLU A 388 12.40 -11.07 -14.72
N GLU A 389 12.37 -10.05 -13.86
CA GLU A 389 11.17 -9.57 -13.16
C GLU A 389 10.02 -9.18 -14.12
N ALA A 390 10.34 -8.61 -15.28
CA ALA A 390 9.35 -8.29 -16.30
C ALA A 390 8.70 -9.56 -16.90
N HIS A 391 9.49 -10.63 -17.15
CA HIS A 391 8.97 -11.90 -17.65
C HIS A 391 8.10 -12.61 -16.60
N ILE A 392 8.50 -12.57 -15.31
CA ILE A 392 7.68 -13.05 -14.20
C ILE A 392 6.34 -12.31 -14.17
N ALA A 393 6.35 -10.97 -14.31
CA ALA A 393 5.12 -10.18 -14.30
C ALA A 393 4.19 -10.49 -15.49
N PHE A 394 4.74 -10.81 -16.67
CA PHE A 394 3.95 -11.28 -17.82
C PHE A 394 3.34 -12.66 -17.56
N ALA A 395 4.13 -13.63 -17.06
CA ALA A 395 3.63 -14.97 -16.71
C ALA A 395 2.56 -14.92 -15.61
N MET A 396 2.72 -14.05 -14.61
CA MET A 396 1.71 -13.80 -13.58
C MET A 396 0.44 -13.16 -14.15
N LEU A 397 0.55 -12.26 -15.13
CA LEU A 397 -0.63 -11.72 -15.82
C LEU A 397 -1.35 -12.82 -16.62
N ASP A 398 -0.62 -13.65 -17.35
CA ASP A 398 -1.21 -14.74 -18.14
C ASP A 398 -1.92 -15.77 -17.27
N ALA A 399 -1.36 -16.12 -16.11
CA ALA A 399 -2.06 -16.89 -15.08
C ALA A 399 -3.32 -16.17 -14.56
N VAL A 400 -3.23 -14.86 -14.27
CA VAL A 400 -4.35 -14.04 -13.78
C VAL A 400 -5.45 -13.82 -14.82
N VAL A 401 -5.20 -13.96 -16.12
CA VAL A 401 -6.26 -13.94 -17.16
C VAL A 401 -6.72 -15.32 -17.62
N GLY A 402 -6.24 -16.39 -16.99
CA GLY A 402 -6.64 -17.77 -17.27
C GLY A 402 -5.94 -18.44 -18.46
N LYS A 403 -4.84 -17.88 -18.97
CA LYS A 403 -3.94 -18.55 -19.92
C LYS A 403 -2.95 -19.45 -19.18
N THR A 404 -3.47 -20.43 -18.47
CA THR A 404 -2.69 -21.22 -17.50
C THR A 404 -1.49 -21.92 -18.13
N ASP A 405 -1.61 -22.42 -19.35
CA ASP A 405 -0.54 -23.20 -19.99
C ASP A 405 0.56 -22.31 -20.60
N ASP A 406 0.21 -21.13 -21.11
CA ASP A 406 1.22 -20.10 -21.48
C ASP A 406 2.03 -19.68 -20.25
N ALA A 407 1.35 -19.48 -19.11
CA ALA A 407 1.99 -19.10 -17.85
C ALA A 407 2.89 -20.22 -17.28
N LEU A 408 2.45 -21.48 -17.34
CA LEU A 408 3.28 -22.64 -16.95
C LEU A 408 4.58 -22.66 -17.78
N LEU A 409 4.48 -22.61 -19.10
CA LEU A 409 5.65 -22.61 -19.99
C LEU A 409 6.59 -21.42 -19.74
N ALA A 410 6.04 -20.24 -19.44
CA ALA A 410 6.83 -19.05 -19.13
C ALA A 410 7.57 -19.17 -17.78
N PHE A 411 6.92 -19.66 -16.72
CA PHE A 411 7.57 -19.86 -15.42
C PHE A 411 8.59 -21.00 -15.44
N GLU A 412 8.32 -22.10 -16.16
CA GLU A 412 9.27 -23.21 -16.32
C GLU A 412 10.54 -22.78 -17.05
N ALA A 413 10.47 -21.75 -17.90
CA ALA A 413 11.63 -21.19 -18.61
C ALA A 413 12.42 -20.10 -17.84
N ILE A 414 11.93 -19.63 -16.68
CA ILE A 414 12.59 -18.59 -15.87
C ILE A 414 13.48 -19.20 -14.76
N GLU A 415 13.21 -20.42 -14.32
CA GLU A 415 14.04 -21.21 -13.37
C GLU A 415 14.48 -20.45 -12.10
N ASN A 416 13.55 -19.77 -11.41
CA ASN A 416 13.81 -19.11 -10.13
C ASN A 416 12.72 -19.35 -9.07
N VAL A 417 13.02 -19.09 -7.80
CA VAL A 417 12.11 -19.30 -6.65
C VAL A 417 10.73 -18.63 -6.77
N VAL A 418 10.64 -17.46 -7.41
CA VAL A 418 9.36 -16.76 -7.62
C VAL A 418 8.52 -17.50 -8.66
N SER A 419 9.16 -18.03 -9.69
CA SER A 419 8.52 -18.85 -10.73
C SER A 419 8.12 -20.21 -10.18
N TYR A 420 8.99 -20.87 -9.39
CA TYR A 420 8.64 -22.12 -8.69
C TYR A 420 7.45 -21.94 -7.74
N TRP A 421 7.38 -20.82 -7.00
CA TRP A 421 6.21 -20.53 -6.16
C TRP A 421 4.94 -20.40 -7.01
N ASN A 422 4.98 -19.64 -8.10
CA ASN A 422 3.82 -19.52 -9.00
C ASN A 422 3.44 -20.86 -9.66
N LEU A 423 4.42 -21.69 -10.04
CA LEU A 423 4.19 -23.05 -10.57
C LEU A 423 3.50 -23.94 -9.54
N ALA A 424 4.00 -23.97 -8.30
CA ALA A 424 3.36 -24.70 -7.20
C ALA A 424 1.90 -24.26 -7.01
N MET A 425 1.64 -22.94 -6.92
CA MET A 425 0.28 -22.41 -6.75
C MET A 425 -0.62 -22.64 -7.97
N ILE A 426 -0.08 -22.78 -9.19
CA ILE A 426 -0.86 -23.16 -10.38
C ILE A 426 -1.18 -24.65 -10.36
N PHE A 427 -0.21 -25.51 -10.03
CA PHE A 427 -0.42 -26.96 -9.97
C PHE A 427 -1.34 -27.36 -8.81
N GLN A 428 -1.25 -26.70 -7.66
CA GLN A 428 -2.22 -26.83 -6.57
C GLN A 428 -3.65 -26.54 -7.07
N ARG A 429 -3.88 -25.39 -7.72
CA ARG A 429 -5.20 -25.07 -8.27
C ARG A 429 -5.65 -26.04 -9.35
N LYS A 430 -4.74 -26.56 -10.18
CA LYS A 430 -5.08 -27.65 -11.12
C LYS A 430 -5.55 -28.90 -10.37
N ALA A 431 -4.94 -29.28 -9.24
CA ALA A 431 -5.40 -30.38 -8.39
C ALA A 431 -6.75 -30.10 -7.70
N GLU A 432 -6.97 -28.89 -7.19
CA GLU A 432 -8.21 -28.46 -6.50
C GLU A 432 -9.46 -28.60 -7.39
N ASN A 433 -9.33 -28.40 -8.71
CA ASN A 433 -10.42 -28.63 -9.68
C ASN A 433 -10.92 -30.09 -9.73
N PHE A 434 -10.11 -31.05 -9.25
CA PHE A 434 -10.44 -32.47 -9.13
C PHE A 434 -10.74 -32.86 -7.67
N GLY A 435 -11.15 -31.89 -6.83
CA GLY A 435 -11.45 -32.09 -5.41
C GLY A 435 -12.46 -33.23 -5.15
N ASP A 436 -13.52 -33.27 -5.95
CA ASP A 436 -14.60 -34.27 -5.92
C ASP A 436 -14.42 -35.40 -6.96
N ALA A 437 -13.19 -35.66 -7.45
CA ALA A 437 -12.92 -36.68 -8.48
C ALA A 437 -13.47 -38.06 -8.11
N VAL A 438 -14.29 -38.64 -9.01
CA VAL A 438 -14.89 -39.98 -8.83
C VAL A 438 -14.29 -40.99 -9.80
N LEU A 439 -13.69 -40.53 -10.91
CA LEU A 439 -13.05 -41.40 -11.89
C LEU A 439 -11.56 -41.64 -11.53
N PRO A 440 -11.03 -42.85 -11.69
CA PRO A 440 -9.61 -43.13 -11.44
C PRO A 440 -8.65 -42.27 -12.28
N GLU A 441 -9.06 -41.88 -13.49
CA GLU A 441 -8.29 -41.00 -14.40
C GLU A 441 -8.18 -39.58 -13.83
N GLU A 442 -9.28 -39.03 -13.31
CA GLU A 442 -9.31 -37.73 -12.61
C GLU A 442 -8.46 -37.75 -11.33
N GLN A 443 -8.45 -38.88 -10.62
CA GLN A 443 -7.66 -39.07 -9.39
C GLN A 443 -6.15 -39.14 -9.67
N GLU A 444 -5.74 -39.80 -10.76
CA GLU A 444 -4.33 -39.87 -11.16
C GLU A 444 -3.83 -38.53 -11.75
N GLU A 445 -4.68 -37.79 -12.47
CA GLU A 445 -4.38 -36.40 -12.85
C GLU A 445 -4.21 -35.51 -11.60
N ARG A 446 -5.12 -35.59 -10.62
CA ARG A 446 -4.98 -34.87 -9.34
C ARG A 446 -3.66 -35.20 -8.64
N LYS A 447 -3.32 -36.49 -8.53
CA LYS A 447 -2.05 -36.92 -7.93
C LYS A 447 -0.85 -36.35 -8.69
N THR A 448 -0.89 -36.38 -10.02
CA THR A 448 0.14 -35.81 -10.89
C THR A 448 0.33 -34.30 -10.65
N TYR A 449 -0.76 -33.53 -10.48
CA TYR A 449 -0.67 -32.10 -10.18
C TYR A 449 -0.14 -31.84 -8.76
N LEU A 450 -0.57 -32.59 -7.74
CA LEU A 450 -0.04 -32.49 -6.37
C LEU A 450 1.46 -32.82 -6.31
N LEU A 451 1.92 -33.86 -7.02
CA LEU A 451 3.34 -34.21 -7.12
C LEU A 451 4.18 -33.09 -7.76
N LYS A 452 3.64 -32.39 -8.78
CA LYS A 452 4.30 -31.21 -9.36
C LYS A 452 4.33 -30.04 -8.37
N SER A 453 3.26 -29.80 -7.63
CA SER A 453 3.21 -28.79 -6.56
C SER A 453 4.31 -29.06 -5.51
N LYS A 454 4.38 -30.30 -5.00
CA LYS A 454 5.41 -30.79 -4.07
C LYS A 454 6.83 -30.55 -4.61
N HIS A 455 7.10 -30.89 -5.87
CA HIS A 455 8.42 -30.72 -6.49
C HIS A 455 8.89 -29.25 -6.49
N TYR A 456 8.03 -28.32 -6.91
CA TYR A 456 8.40 -26.90 -6.96
C TYR A 456 8.51 -26.26 -5.57
N LEU A 457 7.72 -26.69 -4.59
CA LEU A 457 7.89 -26.28 -3.19
C LEU A 457 9.21 -26.78 -2.60
N MET A 458 9.61 -28.04 -2.87
CA MET A 458 10.91 -28.57 -2.45
C MET A 458 12.08 -27.80 -3.07
N LYS A 459 12.04 -27.48 -4.38
CA LYS A 459 13.07 -26.65 -5.03
C LYS A 459 13.32 -25.32 -4.33
N ILE A 460 12.27 -24.64 -3.86
CA ILE A 460 12.42 -23.36 -3.12
C ILE A 460 13.19 -23.57 -1.81
N LEU A 461 12.90 -24.65 -1.09
CA LEU A 461 13.60 -24.98 0.15
C LEU A 461 15.06 -25.38 -0.11
N GLU A 462 15.33 -26.15 -1.16
CA GLU A 462 16.68 -26.55 -1.59
C GLU A 462 17.55 -25.33 -1.98
N GLU A 463 16.98 -24.38 -2.74
CA GLU A 463 17.67 -23.12 -3.07
C GLU A 463 17.86 -22.22 -1.84
N ASN A 464 16.86 -22.09 -0.96
CA ASN A 464 17.00 -21.30 0.27
C ASN A 464 17.99 -21.91 1.29
N CYS A 465 18.19 -23.24 1.28
CA CYS A 465 19.28 -23.89 2.03
C CYS A 465 20.67 -23.60 1.44
N SER A 466 20.74 -23.21 0.17
CA SER A 466 21.97 -22.96 -0.58
C SER A 466 22.37 -21.47 -0.60
N ASP A 467 21.39 -20.57 -0.69
CA ASP A 467 21.57 -19.12 -0.66
C ASP A 467 20.42 -18.47 0.15
N ILE A 468 20.75 -17.91 1.32
CA ILE A 468 19.79 -17.26 2.21
C ILE A 468 19.17 -15.99 1.58
N SER A 469 19.81 -15.38 0.57
CA SER A 469 19.26 -14.22 -0.15
C SER A 469 18.02 -14.55 -0.99
N VAL A 470 17.71 -15.84 -1.19
CA VAL A 470 16.40 -16.32 -1.68
C VAL A 470 15.23 -15.73 -0.89
N THR A 471 15.39 -15.59 0.44
CA THR A 471 14.33 -15.04 1.31
C THR A 471 13.99 -13.58 0.96
N GLU A 472 14.90 -12.80 0.36
CA GLU A 472 14.61 -11.42 -0.08
C GLU A 472 13.80 -11.35 -1.40
N LYS A 473 13.83 -12.42 -2.20
CA LYS A 473 13.17 -12.52 -3.51
C LYS A 473 11.81 -13.21 -3.44
N LEU A 474 11.63 -14.11 -2.47
CA LEU A 474 10.44 -14.93 -2.31
C LEU A 474 9.19 -14.07 -2.01
N PRO A 475 8.03 -14.32 -2.64
CA PRO A 475 6.82 -13.49 -2.45
C PRO A 475 6.04 -13.80 -1.16
N VAL A 476 6.47 -14.82 -0.42
CA VAL A 476 5.92 -15.31 0.86
C VAL A 476 7.08 -15.65 1.80
N SER A 477 6.81 -15.98 3.07
CA SER A 477 7.86 -16.43 3.99
C SER A 477 8.25 -17.89 3.74
N VAL A 478 9.44 -18.31 4.18
CA VAL A 478 9.91 -19.70 4.03
C VAL A 478 9.04 -20.67 4.85
N GLU A 479 8.53 -20.24 6.00
CA GLU A 479 7.56 -20.97 6.82
C GLU A 479 6.23 -21.15 6.08
N THR A 480 5.83 -20.19 5.24
CA THR A 480 4.63 -20.28 4.38
C THR A 480 4.83 -21.37 3.31
N VAL A 481 6.03 -21.47 2.73
CA VAL A 481 6.39 -22.55 1.79
C VAL A 481 6.37 -23.92 2.47
N GLY A 482 6.90 -24.01 3.71
CA GLY A 482 6.85 -25.22 4.52
C GLY A 482 5.42 -25.68 4.82
N ALA A 483 4.56 -24.80 5.35
CA ALA A 483 3.16 -25.13 5.64
C ALA A 483 2.36 -25.52 4.38
N MET A 484 2.67 -24.91 3.23
CA MET A 484 2.08 -25.31 1.95
C MET A 484 2.56 -26.70 1.52
N LEU A 485 3.85 -27.02 1.68
CA LEU A 485 4.42 -28.34 1.38
C LEU A 485 3.83 -29.44 2.27
N ASP A 486 3.68 -29.18 3.57
CA ASP A 486 3.04 -30.10 4.52
C ASP A 486 1.58 -30.38 4.12
N THR A 487 0.85 -29.36 3.67
CA THR A 487 -0.52 -29.49 3.16
C THR A 487 -0.59 -30.38 1.91
N VAL A 488 0.32 -30.17 0.94
CA VAL A 488 0.40 -31.00 -0.28
C VAL A 488 0.78 -32.45 0.04
N ILE A 489 1.66 -32.66 1.02
CA ILE A 489 2.02 -34.01 1.49
C ILE A 489 0.80 -34.69 2.16
N GLN A 490 0.03 -33.95 2.96
CA GLN A 490 -1.20 -34.46 3.57
C GLN A 490 -2.27 -34.83 2.53
N GLU A 491 -2.41 -34.07 1.43
CA GLU A 491 -3.31 -34.40 0.32
C GLU A 491 -2.87 -35.63 -0.49
N LEU A 492 -1.56 -35.87 -0.62
CA LEU A 492 -1.03 -37.07 -1.28
C LEU A 492 -1.21 -38.35 -0.45
N GLY A 493 -1.16 -38.22 0.88
CA GLY A 493 -1.32 -39.32 1.84
C GLY A 493 -0.07 -40.20 2.00
N GLU A 494 -0.09 -41.05 3.03
CA GLU A 494 1.07 -41.83 3.52
C GLU A 494 1.52 -43.00 2.61
N ASN A 495 1.07 -43.07 1.35
CA ASN A 495 1.33 -44.21 0.46
C ASN A 495 2.58 -44.07 -0.44
N ASP A 496 3.21 -42.89 -0.49
CA ASP A 496 4.34 -42.58 -1.39
C ASP A 496 5.71 -42.53 -0.65
N GLU A 497 6.03 -43.55 0.17
CA GLU A 497 7.41 -43.75 0.66
C GLU A 497 8.33 -44.46 -0.36
N ASP A 498 7.78 -45.08 -1.42
CA ASP A 498 8.56 -45.82 -2.43
C ASP A 498 8.16 -45.47 -3.86
N GLY A 499 9.15 -45.39 -4.75
CA GLY A 499 8.97 -45.13 -6.19
C GLY A 499 9.26 -43.69 -6.65
N SER A 500 10.54 -43.31 -6.76
CA SER A 500 10.96 -42.13 -7.53
C SER A 500 11.13 -42.46 -9.02
N PRO A 501 10.37 -41.84 -9.95
CA PRO A 501 10.63 -41.93 -11.39
C PRO A 501 11.45 -40.72 -11.85
N SER A 502 12.70 -40.95 -12.26
CA SER A 502 13.55 -39.90 -12.82
C SER A 502 13.03 -39.39 -14.16
N PHE A 503 12.22 -38.33 -14.14
CA PHE A 503 11.69 -37.71 -15.36
C PHE A 503 12.82 -37.21 -16.26
N ARG A 504 12.95 -37.84 -17.44
CA ARG A 504 13.93 -37.48 -18.47
C ARG A 504 13.24 -37.42 -19.83
N ASN A 505 13.56 -36.38 -20.60
CA ASN A 505 12.85 -35.97 -21.81
C ASN A 505 12.54 -37.10 -22.81
N GLY A 506 11.32 -37.10 -23.35
CA GLY A 506 10.88 -37.96 -24.44
C GLY A 506 9.80 -37.29 -25.30
N LEU A 507 10.20 -36.66 -26.41
CA LEU A 507 9.30 -36.15 -27.45
C LEU A 507 9.10 -37.20 -28.56
N SER A 508 8.03 -37.01 -29.35
CA SER A 508 7.72 -37.70 -30.62
C SER A 508 7.21 -39.15 -30.54
N GLY A 509 6.05 -39.39 -31.16
CA GLY A 509 5.49 -40.75 -31.33
C GLY A 509 4.03 -40.77 -31.82
N ALA A 510 3.75 -40.32 -33.04
CA ALA A 510 2.40 -40.33 -33.61
C ALA A 510 2.14 -41.59 -34.47
N VAL A 511 1.04 -42.31 -34.21
CA VAL A 511 0.44 -43.33 -35.09
C VAL A 511 -1.08 -43.33 -34.90
N ASP A 512 -1.85 -43.39 -36.00
CA ASP A 512 -3.32 -43.48 -35.99
C ASP A 512 -3.85 -44.88 -35.61
N SER A 513 -5.03 -44.93 -34.98
CA SER A 513 -5.98 -46.02 -35.21
C SER A 513 -7.43 -45.56 -35.03
N ALA A 514 -8.24 -45.67 -36.07
CA ALA A 514 -9.55 -45.03 -36.15
C ALA A 514 -10.73 -45.88 -35.65
N MET A 515 -11.83 -45.18 -35.35
CA MET A 515 -13.21 -45.58 -35.64
C MET A 515 -13.87 -46.69 -34.78
N LYS A 516 -14.89 -46.30 -33.99
CA LYS A 516 -16.31 -46.54 -34.32
C LYS A 516 -17.30 -45.84 -33.38
N HIS A 517 -18.47 -45.51 -33.92
CA HIS A 517 -19.60 -44.91 -33.19
C HIS A 517 -20.55 -45.98 -32.66
N SER A 518 -21.34 -45.65 -31.63
CA SER A 518 -22.77 -46.02 -31.53
C SER A 518 -23.50 -45.22 -30.46
N THR A 519 -24.52 -44.46 -30.88
CA THR A 519 -25.63 -43.99 -30.02
C THR A 519 -26.83 -44.90 -30.27
N PRO A 520 -27.74 -45.06 -29.28
CA PRO A 520 -29.03 -44.40 -29.47
C PRO A 520 -29.70 -43.86 -28.19
N SER A 521 -30.62 -42.93 -28.38
CA SER A 521 -31.67 -42.49 -27.44
C SER A 521 -33.05 -42.95 -28.00
N PRO A 522 -34.25 -42.53 -27.51
CA PRO A 522 -34.60 -41.73 -26.31
C PRO A 522 -35.83 -42.24 -25.51
N THR A 523 -36.10 -41.66 -24.33
CA THR A 523 -37.47 -41.65 -23.72
C THR A 523 -37.68 -40.39 -22.86
N LYS A 524 -38.93 -40.08 -22.47
CA LYS A 524 -39.39 -38.81 -21.85
C LYS A 524 -40.49 -39.11 -20.81
N PHE A 525 -40.92 -38.24 -19.89
CA PHE A 525 -40.64 -36.80 -19.68
C PHE A 525 -40.01 -36.57 -18.27
N SER A 526 -40.41 -35.72 -17.29
CA SER A 526 -41.49 -34.73 -17.15
C SER A 526 -41.29 -33.77 -15.96
N LEU A 527 -41.77 -32.52 -16.15
CA LEU A 527 -42.20 -31.53 -15.16
C LEU A 527 -41.22 -30.96 -14.09
N SER A 528 -41.05 -29.64 -14.16
CA SER A 528 -40.50 -28.78 -13.09
C SER A 528 -41.59 -28.32 -12.11
N PRO A 529 -41.23 -27.55 -11.06
CA PRO A 529 -41.65 -26.14 -11.12
C PRO A 529 -40.58 -25.12 -10.69
N THR A 530 -40.50 -24.04 -11.48
CA THR A 530 -40.00 -22.68 -11.17
C THR A 530 -39.23 -22.42 -9.87
N LYS A 531 -37.96 -22.00 -10.04
CA LYS A 531 -37.46 -20.75 -9.47
C LYS A 531 -36.55 -20.04 -10.47
N SER A 532 -36.95 -18.86 -10.92
CA SER A 532 -36.17 -18.03 -11.84
C SER A 532 -35.12 -17.21 -11.08
N PHE A 533 -33.87 -17.30 -11.50
CA PHE A 533 -32.91 -16.20 -11.32
C PHE A 533 -32.34 -15.81 -12.68
N GLN A 534 -32.32 -14.51 -12.95
CA GLN A 534 -31.89 -13.94 -14.22
C GLN A 534 -30.37 -13.99 -14.34
N PHE A 535 -29.86 -14.06 -15.56
CA PHE A 535 -28.43 -14.02 -15.83
C PHE A 535 -27.82 -12.69 -15.37
N SER A 536 -26.97 -12.76 -14.35
CA SER A 536 -25.94 -11.76 -14.04
C SER A 536 -24.60 -12.32 -14.53
N PRO A 537 -23.68 -11.51 -15.08
CA PRO A 537 -22.35 -11.98 -15.43
C PRO A 537 -21.62 -12.43 -14.15
N LYS A 538 -21.41 -13.74 -13.99
CA LYS A 538 -20.68 -14.32 -12.87
C LYS A 538 -19.18 -14.06 -13.01
N THR A 539 -18.51 -13.92 -11.88
CA THR A 539 -17.06 -14.15 -11.74
C THR A 539 -16.68 -15.49 -12.39
N PRO A 540 -15.54 -15.59 -13.11
CA PRO A 540 -15.00 -16.90 -13.48
C PRO A 540 -14.67 -17.70 -12.21
N GLN A 541 -14.94 -19.01 -12.20
CA GLN A 541 -14.91 -19.81 -10.96
C GLN A 541 -13.50 -19.86 -10.35
N TRP A 542 -12.46 -20.11 -11.18
CA TRP A 542 -11.03 -20.02 -10.81
C TRP A 542 -10.60 -18.70 -10.15
N ALA A 543 -11.39 -17.65 -10.34
CA ALA A 543 -11.15 -16.32 -9.82
C ALA A 543 -11.85 -16.05 -8.47
N GLU A 544 -12.73 -16.95 -8.02
CA GLU A 544 -13.15 -17.06 -6.62
C GLU A 544 -12.23 -17.99 -5.81
N ASP A 545 -11.49 -18.89 -6.49
CA ASP A 545 -10.57 -19.87 -5.89
C ASP A 545 -9.20 -19.26 -5.54
N TYR A 546 -8.67 -18.35 -6.36
CA TYR A 546 -7.44 -17.57 -6.04
C TYR A 546 -7.55 -16.83 -4.70
N LYS A 547 -8.78 -16.44 -4.32
CA LYS A 547 -9.11 -15.82 -3.03
C LYS A 547 -8.97 -16.79 -1.85
N SER A 548 -9.16 -18.10 -2.05
CA SER A 548 -9.05 -19.11 -0.98
C SER A 548 -7.59 -19.31 -0.59
N THR A 549 -6.71 -19.58 -1.56
CA THR A 549 -5.27 -19.84 -1.29
C THR A 549 -4.52 -18.63 -0.74
N LEU A 550 -4.97 -17.39 -1.02
CA LEU A 550 -4.41 -16.19 -0.35
C LEU A 550 -5.02 -15.89 1.02
N GLN A 551 -6.25 -16.36 1.32
CA GLN A 551 -6.88 -16.17 2.63
C GLN A 551 -6.32 -17.09 3.72
N MET A 552 -5.44 -18.04 3.37
CA MET A 552 -4.63 -18.81 4.33
C MET A 552 -3.27 -18.17 4.66
N ILE A 553 -2.97 -16.98 4.10
CA ILE A 553 -1.65 -16.29 4.23
C ILE A 553 -1.77 -15.00 5.10
N TYR A 554 -2.84 -14.87 5.91
CA TYR A 554 -3.09 -13.74 6.82
C TYR A 554 -3.83 -14.13 8.10
#